data_AF-A0A417D5J9-F1
#
_entry.id   AF-A0A417D5J9-F1
#
_cell.length_a   1.000
_cell.length_b   1.000
_cell.length_c   1.000
_cell.angle_alpha   90.00
_cell.angle_beta   90.00
_cell.angle_gamma   90.00
#
_symmetry.space_group_name_H-M   'P 1'
#
loop_
_entity.id
_entity.type
_entity.pdbx_description
1 polymer ?
#
loop_
_entity_poly.entity_id
_entity_poly.type
_entity_poly.pdbx_seq_one_letter_code
_entity_poly.pdbx_strand_id
1 'polypeptide(L)' 'MTELNRQSEENEERIIEIEIERLRPFKEHPFQVKDDKEMFLLQESIEKYGILNPLRLAILATAEGRKFL' A
#
# COMPACT_ATOMS: atom_id res chain seq x y z
N MET A 1 -21.52 -31.86 -9.23
CA MET A 1 -20.15 -31.53 -8.77
C MET A 1 -19.99 -30.03 -8.94
N THR A 2 -20.21 -29.25 -7.90
CA THR A 2 -20.09 -27.79 -7.93
C THR A 2 -18.79 -27.45 -7.22
N GLU A 3 -17.67 -27.52 -7.95
CA GLU A 3 -16.34 -27.26 -7.38
C GLU A 3 -15.49 -26.56 -8.44
N LEU A 4 -15.79 -25.29 -8.73
CA LEU A 4 -14.93 -24.42 -9.55
C LEU A 4 -15.31 -22.95 -9.36
N ASN A 5 -15.27 -22.45 -8.13
CA ASN A 5 -15.33 -21.00 -7.88
C ASN A 5 -14.35 -20.53 -6.79
N ARG A 6 -13.34 -21.34 -6.44
CA ARG A 6 -12.38 -21.04 -5.36
C ARG A 6 -11.03 -20.50 -5.90
N GLN A 7 -11.05 -19.72 -6.98
CA GLN A 7 -9.82 -19.16 -7.58
C GLN A 7 -9.93 -17.68 -7.97
N SER A 8 -11.10 -17.05 -7.88
CA SER A 8 -11.28 -15.64 -8.25
C SER A 8 -11.08 -14.65 -7.09
N GLU A 9 -11.08 -15.11 -5.84
CA GLU A 9 -10.99 -14.24 -4.67
C GLU A 9 -9.57 -13.66 -4.43
N GLU A 10 -8.51 -14.31 -4.92
CA GLU A 10 -7.13 -13.90 -4.64
C GLU A 10 -6.66 -12.67 -5.43
N ASN A 11 -7.36 -12.30 -6.50
CA ASN A 11 -7.01 -11.16 -7.37
C ASN A 11 -7.92 -9.93 -7.16
N GLU A 12 -8.77 -9.95 -6.13
CA GLU A 12 -9.60 -8.78 -5.80
C GLU A 12 -8.79 -7.76 -5.00
N GLU A 13 -8.92 -6.48 -5.36
CA GLU A 13 -8.41 -5.38 -4.54
C GLU A 13 -9.10 -5.42 -3.18
N ARG A 14 -8.30 -5.49 -2.11
CA ARG A 14 -8.79 -5.54 -0.74
C ARG A 14 -8.14 -4.43 0.07
N ILE A 15 -8.94 -3.78 0.90
CA ILE A 15 -8.44 -2.84 1.90
C ILE A 15 -8.02 -3.67 3.12
N ILE A 16 -6.75 -3.55 3.50
CA ILE A 16 -6.19 -4.18 4.69
C ILE A 16 -5.41 -3.14 5.50
N GLU A 17 -5.38 -3.31 6.83
CA GLU A 17 -4.45 -2.58 7.68
C GLU A 17 -3.10 -3.30 7.69
N ILE A 18 -2.01 -2.54 7.58
CA ILE A 18 -0.65 -3.06 7.56
C ILE A 18 0.28 -2.12 8.33
N GLU A 19 1.20 -2.71 9.09
CA GLU A 19 2.30 -2.00 9.74
C GLU A 19 3.21 -1.33 8.70
N ILE A 20 3.55 -0.06 8.92
CA ILE A 20 4.38 0.75 7.99
C ILE A 20 5.77 0.12 7.80
N GLU A 21 6.30 -0.51 8.85
CA GLU A 21 7.60 -1.19 8.89
C GLU A 21 7.71 -2.36 7.91
N ARG A 22 6.58 -2.90 7.44
CA ARG A 22 6.52 -3.98 6.45
C ARG A 22 6.63 -3.48 5.02
N LEU A 23 6.44 -2.18 4.80
CA LEU A 23 6.59 -1.54 3.49
C LEU A 23 8.07 -1.46 3.13
N ARG A 24 8.38 -1.67 1.84
CA ARG A 24 9.75 -1.60 1.32
C ARG A 24 9.87 -0.41 0.37
N PRO A 25 10.98 0.33 0.42
CA PRO A 25 11.18 1.45 -0.49
C PRO A 25 11.09 0.99 -1.95
N PHE A 26 10.18 1.60 -2.70
CA PHE A 26 10.13 1.45 -4.14
C PHE A 26 11.13 2.43 -4.78
N LYS A 27 12.33 1.92 -5.06
CA LYS A 27 13.41 2.69 -5.70
C LYS A 27 13.02 3.07 -7.12
N GLU A 28 13.51 4.22 -7.59
CA GLU A 28 13.29 4.73 -8.95
C GLU A 28 11.83 5.05 -9.28
N HIS A 29 11.07 5.52 -8.28
CA HIS A 29 9.69 5.94 -8.48
C HIS A 29 9.60 7.13 -9.48
N PRO A 30 8.70 7.08 -10.48
CA PRO A 30 8.59 8.15 -11.49
C PRO A 30 8.08 9.48 -10.92
N PHE A 31 7.38 9.43 -9.77
CA PHE A 31 6.98 10.63 -9.03
C PHE A 31 7.94 10.86 -7.87
N GLN A 32 8.43 12.08 -7.71
CA GLN A 32 9.31 12.45 -6.61
C GLN A 32 8.53 13.21 -5.55
N VAL A 33 8.73 12.83 -4.29
CA VAL A 33 8.27 13.59 -3.13
C VAL A 33 9.08 14.88 -3.08
N LYS A 34 8.39 16.02 -3.00
CA LYS A 34 9.03 17.33 -2.80
C LYS A 34 8.85 17.76 -1.36
N ASP A 35 9.92 18.28 -0.77
CA ASP A 35 9.88 18.89 0.56
C ASP A 35 9.35 20.32 0.43
N ASP A 36 8.05 20.44 0.17
CA ASP A 36 7.36 21.72 0.06
C ASP A 36 6.32 21.91 1.17
N LYS A 37 5.73 23.11 1.20
CA LYS A 37 4.74 23.50 2.21
C LYS A 37 3.51 22.58 2.19
N GLU A 38 3.10 22.12 1.02
CA GLU A 38 1.91 21.26 0.90
C GLU A 38 2.18 19.88 1.50
N MET A 39 3.38 19.33 1.32
CA MET A 39 3.79 18.09 1.99
C MET A 39 3.78 18.23 3.52
N PHE A 40 4.24 19.37 4.05
CA PHE A 40 4.20 19.65 5.48
C PHE A 40 2.77 19.71 6.03
N LEU A 41 1.86 20.42 5.34
CA LEU A 41 0.44 20.49 5.73
C LEU A 41 -0.24 19.12 5.68
N LEU A 42 0.13 18.27 4.72
CA LEU A 42 -0.36 16.90 4.64
C LEU A 42 0.07 16.08 5.86
N GLN A 43 1.33 16.22 6.30
CA GLN A 43 1.81 15.55 7.51
C GLN A 43 1.00 15.95 8.74
N GLU A 44 0.81 17.26 8.98
CA GLU A 44 0.00 17.74 10.11
C GLU A 44 -1.45 17.23 10.04
N SER A 45 -2.01 17.13 8.83
CA SER A 45 -3.35 16.57 8.63
C SER A 45 -3.41 15.08 8.96
N ILE A 46 -2.41 14.30 8.57
CA ILE A 46 -2.35 12.86 8.88
C ILE A 46 -2.19 12.65 10.38
N GLU A 47 -1.38 13.46 11.06
CA GLU A 47 -1.22 13.39 12.53
C GLU A 47 -2.55 13.69 13.25
N LYS A 48 -3.32 14.67 12.76
CA LYS A 48 -4.57 15.09 13.40
C LYS A 48 -5.77 14.22 13.07
N TYR A 49 -5.87 13.74 11.84
CA TYR A 49 -7.08 13.08 11.32
C TYR A 49 -6.85 11.65 10.85
N GLY A 50 -5.60 11.20 10.77
CA GLY A 50 -5.23 9.92 10.18
C GLY A 50 -5.30 9.92 8.66
N ILE A 51 -5.18 8.73 8.07
CA ILE A 51 -5.27 8.51 6.63
C ILE A 51 -6.75 8.32 6.26
N LEU A 52 -7.30 9.24 5.46
CA LEU A 52 -8.72 9.21 5.05
C LEU A 52 -8.98 8.26 3.87
N ASN A 53 -7.96 8.02 3.04
CA ASN A 53 -8.06 7.21 1.83
C ASN A 53 -7.02 6.08 1.88
N PRO A 54 -7.41 4.81 1.65
CA PRO A 54 -6.47 3.71 1.59
C PRO A 54 -5.35 3.96 0.58
N LEU A 55 -4.15 3.51 0.94
CA LEU A 55 -2.98 3.59 0.06
C LEU A 55 -2.99 2.43 -0.93
N ARG A 56 -2.53 2.70 -2.14
CA ARG A 56 -2.28 1.64 -3.12
C ARG A 56 -0.92 1.03 -2.84
N LEU A 57 -0.90 -0.28 -2.63
CA LEU A 57 0.31 -1.06 -2.39
C LEU A 57 0.42 -2.15 -3.45
N ALA A 58 1.64 -2.39 -3.92
CA ALA A 58 1.91 -3.51 -4.82
C ALA A 58 2.49 -4.68 -4.01
N ILE A 59 1.94 -5.87 -4.19
CA ILE A 59 2.44 -7.08 -3.53
C ILE A 59 3.36 -7.83 -4.49
N LEU A 60 4.63 -7.97 -4.12
CA LEU A 60 5.58 -8.81 -4.83
C LEU A 60 5.79 -10.13 -4.09
N ALA A 61 5.54 -11.24 -4.77
CA ALA A 61 5.95 -12.56 -4.29
C ALA A 61 7.47 -12.70 -4.45
N THR A 62 8.17 -12.91 -3.34
CA THR A 62 9.62 -13.16 -3.35
C THR A 62 9.92 -14.51 -2.70
N ALA A 63 11.14 -15.02 -2.86
CA ALA A 63 11.59 -16.26 -2.21
C ALA A 63 11.50 -16.21 -0.67
N GLU A 64 11.53 -15.01 -0.09
CA GLU A 64 11.40 -14.76 1.35
C GLU A 64 9.94 -14.55 1.81
N GLY A 65 8.96 -14.64 0.89
CA GLY A 65 7.54 -14.38 1.14
C GLY A 65 7.00 -13.16 0.40
N ARG A 66 5.79 -12.71 0.79
CA ARG A 66 5.11 -11.54 0.21
C ARG A 66 5.75 -10.25 0.73
N LYS A 67 6.19 -9.38 -0.18
CA LYS A 67 6.71 -8.05 0.11
C LYS A 67 5.73 -6.98 -0.37
N PHE A 68 5.54 -5.94 0.43
CA PHE A 68 4.68 -4.80 0.11
C PHE A 68 5.56 -3.64 -0.34
N LEU A 69 5.29 -3.13 -1.54
CA LEU A 69 5.94 -1.97 -2.14
C LEU A 69 4.99 -0.77 -2.16
#